data_AF-C5F1U9-F1
#
_entry.id   AF-C5F1U9-F1
#
_cell.length_a   1.000
_cell.length_b   1.000
_cell.length_c   1.000
_cell.angle_alpha   90.00
_cell.angle_beta   90.00
_cell.angle_gamma   90.00
#
_symmetry.space_group_name_H-M   'P 1'
#
loop_
_entity.id
_entity.type
_entity.pdbx_description
1 polymer ?
#
loop_
_entity_poly.entity_id
_entity_poly.type
_entity_poly.pdbx_seq_one_letter_code
_entity_poly.pdbx_strand_id
1 'polypeptide(L)'
;MSDLFKITFSIKRESKNIFLFPNNGDYIDCHNIHMQIYNEIQNNTDYQEYQDITEQDLLQYECFIFLNSQLLLGGSESPISSQEYFFGLLDSKNSDTLLDTLKPIYYFAPKDESSGLGKLSIFYHSSTLTLLNYSIIDSSLRSVA
;
A
#
# COMPACT_ATOMS: atom_id res chain seq x y z
N MET A 1 19.73 14.49 4.45
CA MET A 1 19.78 13.01 4.46
C MET A 1 18.44 12.58 3.90
N SER A 2 18.38 12.14 2.65
CA SER A 2 17.18 11.49 2.15
C SER A 2 17.04 10.18 2.92
N ASP A 3 15.89 9.94 3.54
CA ASP A 3 15.61 8.62 4.08
C ASP A 3 15.78 7.60 2.94
N LEU A 4 16.71 6.67 3.14
CA LEU A 4 16.97 5.59 2.20
C LEU A 4 15.64 4.85 1.96
N PHE A 5 15.29 4.60 0.70
CA PHE A 5 14.17 3.74 0.38
C PHE A 5 14.50 2.32 0.89
N LYS A 6 13.72 1.82 1.86
CA LYS A 6 14.03 0.56 2.57
C LYS A 6 13.14 -0.61 2.18
N ILE A 7 12.20 -0.39 1.27
CA ILE A 7 11.21 -1.39 0.91
C ILE A 7 11.80 -2.25 -0.19
N THR A 8 11.86 -3.56 0.06
CA THR A 8 12.23 -4.51 -0.98
C THR A 8 11.13 -4.53 -2.04
N PHE A 9 11.51 -4.55 -3.31
CA PHE A 9 10.56 -4.64 -4.40
C PHE A 9 11.05 -5.55 -5.53
N SER A 10 10.11 -5.98 -6.37
CA SER A 10 10.39 -6.64 -7.64
C SER A 10 9.53 -6.05 -8.75
N ILE A 11 10.03 -6.10 -9.99
CA ILE A 11 9.36 -5.53 -11.15
C ILE A 11 9.03 -6.65 -12.13
N LYS A 12 7.79 -6.63 -12.65
CA LYS A 12 7.36 -7.47 -13.75
C LYS A 12 6.97 -6.59 -14.94
N ARG A 13 7.89 -6.48 -15.90
CA ARG A 13 7.81 -5.52 -17.03
C ARG A 13 6.64 -5.82 -17.96
N GLU A 14 6.33 -7.09 -18.21
CA GLU A 14 5.30 -7.50 -19.18
C GLU A 14 3.90 -7.05 -18.75
N SER A 15 3.63 -7.08 -17.43
CA SER A 15 2.36 -6.65 -16.86
C SER A 15 2.38 -5.22 -16.34
N LYS A 16 3.54 -4.55 -16.36
CA LYS A 16 3.78 -3.26 -15.68
C LYS A 16 3.39 -3.30 -14.20
N ASN A 17 3.87 -4.32 -13.49
CA ASN A 17 3.59 -4.46 -12.05
C ASN A 17 4.85 -4.24 -11.24
N ILE A 18 4.70 -3.58 -10.11
CA ILE A 18 5.71 -3.49 -9.06
C ILE A 18 5.16 -4.19 -7.82
N PHE A 19 5.89 -5.14 -7.28
CA PHE A 19 5.53 -5.83 -6.05
C PHE A 19 6.38 -5.27 -4.91
N LEU A 20 5.73 -4.74 -3.88
CA LEU A 20 6.35 -4.14 -2.71
C LEU A 20 6.25 -5.11 -1.53
N PHE A 21 7.37 -5.29 -0.82
CA PHE A 21 7.50 -6.20 0.32
C PHE A 21 7.95 -5.42 1.56
N PRO A 22 7.07 -4.59 2.16
CA PRO A 22 7.39 -3.87 3.38
C PRO A 22 7.56 -4.81 4.57
N ASN A 23 8.43 -4.39 5.48
CA ASN A 23 8.61 -5.01 6.78
C ASN A 23 7.58 -4.49 7.79
N ASN A 24 7.51 -5.15 8.94
CA ASN A 24 6.70 -4.67 10.06
C ASN A 24 7.12 -3.27 10.50
N GLY A 25 6.15 -2.35 10.57
CA GLY A 25 6.35 -0.97 11.00
C GLY A 25 6.80 -0.01 9.90
N ASP A 26 6.96 -0.49 8.67
CA ASP A 26 7.31 0.37 7.54
C ASP A 26 6.19 1.35 7.19
N TYR A 27 6.58 2.38 6.45
CA TYR A 27 5.67 3.32 5.83
C TYR A 27 5.97 3.48 4.34
N ILE A 28 4.93 3.65 3.53
CA ILE A 28 4.99 3.95 2.10
C ILE A 28 4.36 5.31 1.89
N ASP A 29 5.06 6.23 1.22
CA ASP A 29 4.44 7.45 0.71
C ASP A 29 3.94 7.21 -0.71
N CYS A 30 2.61 7.08 -0.87
CA CYS A 30 1.98 6.78 -2.15
C CYS A 30 2.22 7.86 -3.20
N HIS A 31 2.51 9.11 -2.81
CA HIS A 31 2.78 10.19 -3.76
C HIS A 31 4.17 10.06 -4.41
N ASN A 32 5.12 9.49 -3.67
CA ASN A 32 6.54 9.50 -4.05
C ASN A 32 7.06 8.10 -4.40
N ILE A 33 6.23 7.05 -4.28
CA ILE A 33 6.67 5.66 -4.38
C ILE A 33 7.39 5.35 -5.70
N HIS A 34 6.83 5.76 -6.84
CA HIS A 34 7.46 5.55 -8.15
C HIS A 34 8.81 6.25 -8.28
N MET A 35 8.93 7.49 -7.77
CA MET A 35 10.19 8.24 -7.78
C MET A 35 11.23 7.59 -6.85
N GLN A 36 10.81 7.10 -5.69
CA GLN A 36 11.70 6.39 -4.76
C GLN A 36 12.22 5.09 -5.38
N ILE A 37 11.35 4.32 -6.04
CA ILE A 37 11.73 3.11 -6.77
C ILE A 37 12.67 3.45 -7.93
N TYR A 38 12.37 4.50 -8.70
CA TYR A 38 13.23 4.96 -9.78
C TYR A 38 14.63 5.27 -9.26
N ASN A 39 14.74 6.07 -8.20
CA ASN A 39 16.02 6.41 -7.59
C ASN A 39 16.76 5.16 -7.08
N GLU A 40 16.07 4.18 -6.52
CA GLU A 40 16.70 2.92 -6.08
C GLU A 40 17.27 2.14 -7.27
N ILE A 41 16.53 2.02 -8.37
CA ILE A 41 17.00 1.35 -9.60
C ILE A 41 18.27 2.02 -10.14
N GLN A 42 18.31 3.35 -10.17
CA GLN A 42 19.43 4.09 -10.75
C GLN A 42 20.68 4.07 -9.87
N ASN A 43 20.52 3.99 -8.54
CA ASN A 43 21.62 4.13 -7.59
C ASN A 43 22.10 2.79 -6.98
N ASN A 44 21.39 1.68 -7.22
CA ASN A 44 21.72 0.38 -6.65
C ASN A 44 22.03 -0.67 -7.73
N THR A 45 23.20 -1.30 -7.62
CA THR A 45 23.69 -2.29 -8.59
C THR A 45 22.88 -3.58 -8.61
N ASP A 46 22.11 -3.87 -7.56
CA ASP A 46 21.23 -5.05 -7.50
C ASP A 46 20.08 -4.97 -8.52
N TYR A 47 19.79 -3.77 -9.05
CA TYR A 47 18.72 -3.50 -10.01
C TYR A 47 19.23 -3.13 -11.42
N GLN A 48 20.46 -3.53 -11.76
CA GLN A 48 21.09 -3.23 -13.07
C GLN A 48 20.22 -3.62 -14.28
N GLU A 49 19.44 -4.69 -14.18
CA GLU A 49 18.56 -5.15 -15.26
C GLU A 49 17.40 -4.18 -15.59
N TYR A 50 17.13 -3.21 -14.71
CA TYR A 50 16.05 -2.23 -14.85
C TYR A 50 16.54 -0.81 -15.12
N GLN A 51 17.86 -0.59 -15.26
CA GLN A 51 18.42 0.77 -15.42
C GLN A 51 17.95 1.49 -16.70
N ASP A 52 17.46 0.76 -17.69
CA ASP A 52 16.87 1.29 -18.91
C ASP A 52 15.44 1.84 -18.72
N ILE A 53 14.79 1.56 -17.58
CA ILE A 53 13.48 2.11 -17.24
C ILE A 53 13.60 3.61 -16.93
N THR A 54 12.76 4.41 -17.59
CA THR A 54 12.66 5.85 -17.29
C THR A 54 11.68 6.10 -16.15
N GLU A 55 11.79 7.27 -15.50
CA GLU A 55 10.81 7.70 -14.49
C GLU A 55 9.39 7.71 -15.06
N GLN A 56 9.21 8.17 -16.30
CA GLN A 56 7.93 8.22 -16.98
C GLN A 56 7.33 6.82 -17.23
N ASP A 57 8.17 5.82 -17.48
CA ASP A 57 7.71 4.43 -17.63
C ASP A 57 7.12 3.92 -16.31
N LEU A 58 7.78 4.19 -15.17
CA LEU A 58 7.32 3.70 -13.86
C LEU A 58 5.96 4.26 -13.47
N LEU A 59 5.63 5.49 -13.85
CA LEU A 59 4.28 6.05 -13.61
C LEU A 59 3.16 5.23 -14.26
N GLN A 60 3.48 4.36 -15.22
CA GLN A 60 2.52 3.45 -15.86
C GLN A 60 2.45 2.09 -15.17
N TYR A 61 3.21 1.87 -14.10
CA TYR A 61 3.24 0.61 -13.37
C TYR A 61 2.34 0.68 -12.14
N GLU A 62 1.60 -0.41 -11.93
CA GLU A 62 0.73 -0.59 -10.77
C GLU A 62 1.52 -1.23 -9.62
N CYS A 63 1.46 -0.63 -8.43
CA CYS A 63 2.09 -1.19 -7.23
C CYS A 63 1.12 -2.12 -6.49
N PHE A 64 1.64 -3.28 -6.11
CA PHE A 64 0.97 -4.30 -5.31
C PHE A 64 1.76 -4.53 -4.03
N ILE A 65 1.09 -4.52 -2.88
CA ILE A 65 1.76 -4.62 -1.58
C ILE A 65 1.51 -5.99 -0.98
N PHE A 66 2.59 -6.66 -0.56
CA PHE A 66 2.56 -7.91 0.19
C PHE A 66 3.05 -7.68 1.62
N LEU A 67 2.15 -7.83 2.60
CA LEU A 67 2.49 -7.77 4.02
C LEU A 67 2.41 -9.17 4.63
N ASN A 68 3.50 -9.69 5.20
CA ASN A 68 3.60 -11.08 5.69
C ASN A 68 3.10 -12.11 4.66
N SER A 69 3.54 -11.99 3.40
CA SER A 69 3.13 -12.84 2.28
C SER A 69 1.65 -12.75 1.87
N GLN A 70 0.86 -11.85 2.47
CA GLN A 70 -0.52 -11.58 2.07
C GLN A 70 -0.58 -10.38 1.14
N LEU A 71 -1.10 -10.60 -0.08
CA LEU A 71 -1.44 -9.50 -0.98
C LEU A 71 -2.55 -8.65 -0.38
N LEU A 72 -2.32 -7.35 -0.25
CA LEU A 72 -3.30 -6.41 0.26
C LEU A 72 -4.28 -6.01 -0.86
N LEU A 73 -5.55 -6.36 -0.68
CA LEU A 73 -6.61 -6.14 -1.67
C LEU A 73 -7.65 -5.11 -1.21
N GLY A 74 -7.57 -4.66 0.04
CA GLY A 74 -8.59 -3.86 0.68
C GLY A 74 -9.75 -4.70 1.16
N GLY A 75 -10.91 -4.06 1.22
CA GLY A 75 -12.12 -4.68 1.73
C GLY A 75 -13.28 -3.70 1.77
N SER A 76 -14.40 -4.17 2.30
CA SER A 76 -15.57 -3.35 2.54
C SER A 76 -15.43 -2.59 3.84
N GLU A 77 -16.04 -1.41 3.92
CA GLU A 77 -16.16 -0.67 5.17
C GLU A 77 -16.96 -1.48 6.20
N SER A 78 -16.59 -1.36 7.47
CA SER A 78 -17.34 -1.94 8.58
C SER A 78 -18.75 -1.35 8.59
N PRO A 79 -19.80 -2.18 8.69
CA PRO A 79 -21.16 -1.69 8.78
C PRO A 79 -21.52 -1.15 10.18
N ILE A 80 -20.58 -1.17 11.14
CA ILE A 80 -20.79 -0.66 12.50
C ILE A 80 -20.53 0.85 12.52
N SER A 81 -21.54 1.63 12.90
CA SER A 81 -21.46 3.11 12.88
C SER A 81 -20.38 3.71 13.77
N SER A 82 -19.91 3.00 14.80
CA SER A 82 -18.78 3.45 15.64
C SER A 82 -17.41 3.04 15.08
N GLN A 83 -17.36 2.41 13.91
CA GLN A 83 -16.16 1.93 13.23
C GLN A 83 -16.05 2.51 11.81
N GLU A 84 -16.47 3.77 11.66
CA GLU A 84 -16.24 4.54 10.43
C GLU A 84 -14.77 4.46 10.02
N TYR A 85 -14.54 4.32 8.72
CA TYR A 85 -13.22 4.20 8.10
C TYR A 85 -12.41 2.95 8.47
N PHE A 86 -13.01 1.95 9.11
CA PHE A 86 -12.44 0.60 9.17
C PHE A 86 -12.88 -0.20 7.97
N PHE A 87 -11.94 -0.87 7.29
CA PHE A 87 -12.20 -1.71 6.13
C PHE A 87 -11.59 -3.10 6.32
N GLY A 88 -12.15 -4.09 5.65
CA GLY A 88 -11.61 -5.45 5.64
C GLY A 88 -12.54 -6.45 4.96
N LEU A 89 -12.18 -7.73 5.05
CA LEU A 89 -13.11 -8.79 4.68
C LEU A 89 -14.23 -8.86 5.74
N LEU A 90 -15.49 -8.90 5.33
CA LEU A 90 -16.60 -9.01 6.27
C LEU A 90 -16.69 -10.42 6.85
N ASP A 91 -16.94 -10.51 8.16
CA ASP A 91 -17.28 -11.75 8.86
C ASP A 91 -18.55 -11.54 9.69
N SER A 92 -19.68 -12.06 9.20
CA SER A 92 -20.97 -11.93 9.86
C SER A 92 -21.07 -12.69 11.19
N LYS A 93 -20.09 -13.54 11.52
CA LYS A 93 -20.02 -14.25 12.80
C LYS A 93 -19.27 -13.45 13.86
N ASN A 94 -18.51 -12.43 13.47
CA ASN A 94 -17.79 -11.55 14.38
C ASN A 94 -18.67 -10.36 14.77
N SER A 95 -19.34 -10.43 15.92
CA SER A 95 -20.25 -9.36 16.39
C SER A 95 -19.55 -8.06 16.79
N ASP A 96 -18.24 -8.10 17.05
CA ASP A 96 -17.52 -6.96 17.63
C ASP A 96 -17.11 -5.96 16.55
N THR A 97 -16.63 -6.45 15.41
CA THR A 97 -16.16 -5.61 14.29
C THR A 97 -16.88 -5.87 12.97
N LEU A 98 -17.55 -7.02 12.84
CA LEU A 98 -18.05 -7.57 11.57
C LEU A 98 -16.97 -7.71 10.49
N LEU A 99 -15.69 -7.69 10.90
CA LEU A 99 -14.52 -7.92 10.05
C LEU A 99 -13.84 -9.24 10.43
N ASP A 100 -13.30 -9.94 9.45
CA ASP A 100 -12.46 -11.12 9.64
C ASP A 100 -11.07 -10.71 10.17
N THR A 101 -10.84 -10.94 11.46
CA THR A 101 -9.57 -10.58 12.13
C THR A 101 -8.40 -11.50 11.76
N LEU A 102 -8.65 -12.57 10.99
CA LEU A 102 -7.61 -13.42 10.40
C LEU A 102 -7.13 -12.86 9.04
N LYS A 103 -7.71 -11.75 8.58
CA LYS A 103 -7.34 -11.02 7.36
C LYS A 103 -6.81 -9.63 7.71
N PRO A 104 -6.13 -8.95 6.75
CA PRO A 104 -5.73 -7.58 6.97
C PRO A 104 -6.93 -6.68 7.27
N ILE A 105 -6.80 -5.86 8.30
CA ILE A 105 -7.75 -4.80 8.65
C ILE A 105 -7.10 -3.46 8.31
N TYR A 106 -7.87 -2.56 7.71
CA TYR A 106 -7.40 -1.25 7.27
C TYR A 106 -8.16 -0.16 8.04
N TYR A 107 -7.46 0.86 8.50
CA TYR A 107 -8.05 2.05 9.10
C TYR A 107 -7.61 3.28 8.34
N PHE A 108 -8.56 3.97 7.73
CA PHE A 108 -8.30 5.21 7.01
C PHE A 108 -8.51 6.42 7.93
N ALA A 109 -7.48 7.23 8.09
CA ALA A 109 -7.55 8.51 8.78
C ALA A 109 -7.50 9.62 7.72
N PRO A 110 -8.65 10.24 7.36
CA PRO A 110 -8.67 11.32 6.38
C PRO A 110 -7.82 12.49 6.86
N LYS A 111 -7.12 13.15 5.92
CA LYS A 111 -6.37 14.37 6.19
C LYS A 111 -7.31 15.57 6.38
N ASP A 112 -8.37 15.60 5.58
CA ASP A 112 -9.47 16.57 5.63
C ASP A 112 -10.76 15.90 5.10
N GLU A 113 -11.91 16.52 5.33
CA GLU A 113 -13.22 15.96 4.99
C GLU A 113 -13.50 15.84 3.47
N SER A 114 -12.68 16.46 2.62
CA SER A 114 -13.03 16.72 1.22
C SER A 114 -12.06 16.13 0.18
N SER A 115 -10.80 15.90 0.55
CA SER A 115 -9.76 15.52 -0.41
C SER A 115 -9.76 14.04 -0.75
N GLY A 116 -10.35 13.19 0.10
CA GLY A 116 -10.19 11.74 0.00
C GLY A 116 -8.75 11.26 0.22
N LEU A 117 -7.82 12.16 0.55
CA LEU A 117 -6.44 11.83 0.88
C LEU A 117 -6.30 11.65 2.38
N GLY A 118 -5.48 10.69 2.79
CA GLY A 118 -5.27 10.42 4.20
C GLY A 118 -4.15 9.43 4.46
N LYS A 119 -4.16 8.93 5.69
CA LYS A 119 -3.26 7.87 6.15
C LYS A 119 -4.04 6.57 6.22
N LEU A 120 -3.58 5.53 5.52
CA LEU A 120 -4.11 4.18 5.70
C LEU A 120 -3.20 3.39 6.65
N SER A 121 -3.73 2.96 7.79
CA SER A 121 -3.03 2.05 8.70
C SER A 121 -3.51 0.64 8.43
N ILE A 122 -2.57 -0.30 8.26
CA ILE A 122 -2.87 -1.68 7.91
C ILE A 122 -2.37 -2.58 9.03
N PHE A 123 -3.24 -3.45 9.53
CA PHE A 123 -2.98 -4.38 10.62
C PHE A 123 -3.16 -5.80 10.11
N TYR A 124 -2.11 -6.62 10.19
CA TYR A 124 -2.19 -8.01 9.80
C TYR A 124 -1.26 -8.88 10.66
N HIS A 125 -1.84 -9.79 11.44
CA HIS A 125 -1.15 -10.53 12.49
C HIS A 125 -0.40 -9.58 13.45
N SER A 126 0.90 -9.80 13.67
CA SER A 126 1.76 -8.93 14.49
C SER A 126 2.44 -7.83 13.68
N SER A 127 2.05 -7.64 12.40
CA SER A 127 2.67 -6.64 11.53
C SER A 127 1.75 -5.45 11.29
N THR A 128 2.36 -4.27 11.23
CA THR A 128 1.72 -3.03 10.82
C THR A 128 2.40 -2.46 9.57
N LEU A 129 1.64 -1.75 8.76
CA LEU A 129 2.12 -0.95 7.64
C LEU A 129 1.32 0.35 7.58
N THR A 130 2.00 1.45 7.28
CA THR A 130 1.34 2.75 7.08
C THR A 130 1.48 3.21 5.64
N LEU A 131 0.38 3.56 4.98
CA LEU A 131 0.40 4.26 3.70
C LEU A 131 0.09 5.75 3.95
N LEU A 132 1.01 6.62 3.57
CA LEU A 132 0.88 8.07 3.62
C LEU A 132 0.39 8.58 2.25
N ASN A 133 -0.36 9.69 2.27
CA ASN A 133 -0.94 10.29 1.07
C ASN A 133 -1.78 9.29 0.24
N TYR A 134 -2.47 8.38 0.93
CA TYR A 134 -3.36 7.40 0.32
C TYR A 134 -4.66 8.07 -0.10
N SER A 135 -5.08 7.91 -1.37
CA SER A 135 -6.38 8.37 -1.87
C SER A 135 -7.43 7.27 -1.74
N ILE A 136 -8.46 7.45 -0.92
CA ILE A 136 -9.58 6.49 -0.80
C ILE A 136 -10.54 6.54 -2.00
N ILE A 137 -10.54 7.65 -2.74
CA ILE A 137 -11.43 7.86 -3.91
C ILE A 137 -10.91 7.04 -5.10
N ASP A 138 -9.60 7.00 -5.28
CA ASP A 138 -9.00 6.38 -6.46
C ASP A 138 -8.73 4.89 -6.28
N SER A 139 -8.90 4.30 -5.09
CA SER A 139 -8.25 3.02 -4.79
C SER A 139 -9.18 1.90 -4.28
N SER A 140 -9.31 0.85 -5.11
CA SER A 140 -8.90 -0.49 -4.63
C SER A 140 -7.43 -0.39 -4.20
N LEU A 141 -6.92 -1.12 -3.19
CA LEU A 141 -5.53 -1.06 -2.67
C LEU A 141 -4.37 -1.33 -3.67
N ARG A 142 -4.69 -1.33 -4.96
CA ARG A 142 -3.88 -1.11 -6.13
C ARG A 142 -3.56 0.39 -6.23
N SER A 143 -2.28 0.78 -6.26
CA SER A 143 -1.95 2.20 -6.42
C SER A 143 -2.42 2.69 -7.79
N VAL A 144 -3.38 3.61 -7.82
CA VAL A 144 -3.68 4.39 -9.03
C VAL A 144 -2.74 5.58 -9.03
N ALA A 145 -1.93 5.68 -10.08
CA ALA A 145 -1.16 6.87 -10.43
C ALA A 145 -2.05 7.82 -11.25
#